data_AF-A0A7X8EKC8-F1
#
_entry.id   AF-A0A7X8EKC8-F1
#
_cell.length_a   1.000
_cell.length_b   1.000
_cell.length_c   1.000
_cell.angle_alpha   90.00
_cell.angle_beta   90.00
_cell.angle_gamma   90.00
#
_symmetry.space_group_name_H-M   'P 1'
#
loop_
_entity.id
_entity.type
_entity.pdbx_description
1 polymer ?
#
loop_
_entity_poly.entity_id
_entity_poly.type
_entity_poly.pdbx_seq_one_letter_code
_entity_poly.pdbx_strand_id
1 'polypeptide(L)' 'MRYVSSIEEVAREEAWKEARIETRKEMSLEIAREMILNGMEFPLISRIVKLPESEIRRLAEKLKN' A
#
# COMPACT_ATOMS: atom_id res chain seq x y z
N MET A 1 -23.47 -17.22 25.02
CA MET A 1 -22.28 -17.18 25.90
C MET A 1 -21.26 -16.27 25.22
N ARG A 2 -20.75 -15.24 25.92
CA ARG A 2 -19.97 -14.13 25.33
C ARG A 2 -18.58 -14.62 24.88
N TYR A 3 -18.23 -14.36 23.63
CA TYR A 3 -16.85 -14.46 23.15
C TYR A 3 -16.05 -13.35 23.84
N VAL A 4 -15.35 -13.70 24.92
CA VAL A 4 -14.27 -12.86 25.45
C VAL A 4 -13.01 -13.39 24.80
N SER A 5 -12.70 -12.88 23.60
CA SER A 5 -11.36 -12.99 23.06
C SER A 5 -10.40 -12.40 24.08
N SER A 6 -9.32 -13.12 24.38
CA SER A 6 -8.31 -12.60 25.30
C SER A 6 -7.72 -11.31 24.71
N ILE A 7 -7.26 -10.38 25.56
CA ILE A 7 -6.61 -9.14 25.10
C ILE A 7 -5.46 -9.46 24.12
N GLU A 8 -4.78 -10.60 24.29
CA GLU A 8 -3.73 -11.07 23.41
C GLU A 8 -4.25 -11.58 22.05
N GLU A 9 -5.45 -12.18 22.00
CA GLU A 9 -6.07 -12.58 20.72
C GLU A 9 -6.51 -11.36 19.91
N VAL A 10 -7.10 -10.35 20.56
CA VAL A 10 -7.51 -9.10 19.89
C VAL A 10 -6.29 -8.35 19.36
N ALA A 11 -5.24 -8.21 20.16
CA ALA A 11 -4.00 -7.55 19.74
C ALA A 11 -3.32 -8.29 18.58
N ARG A 12 -3.34 -9.63 18.58
CA ARG A 12 -2.79 -10.42 17.48
C ARG A 12 -3.60 -10.21 16.20
N GLU A 13 -4.93 -10.25 16.26
CA GLU A 13 -5.78 -9.98 15.09
C GLU A 13 -5.60 -8.57 14.52
N GLU A 14 -5.42 -7.56 15.37
CA GLU A 14 -5.13 -6.18 14.94
C GLU A 14 -3.76 -6.10 14.24
N ALA A 15 -2.71 -6.69 14.82
CA ALA A 15 -1.39 -6.74 14.22
C ALA A 15 -1.39 -7.45 12.85
N TRP A 16 -2.15 -8.54 12.68
CA TRP A 16 -2.29 -9.21 11.39
C TRP A 16 -3.02 -8.34 10.36
N LYS A 17 -4.02 -7.56 10.77
CA LYS A 17 -4.73 -6.62 9.88
C LYS A 17 -3.80 -5.50 9.43
N GLU A 18 -3.02 -4.93 10.35
CA GLU A 18 -2.04 -3.89 10.04
C GLU A 18 -0.94 -4.41 9.10
N ALA A 19 -0.36 -5.57 9.40
CA ALA A 19 0.65 -6.21 8.54
C ALA A 19 0.11 -6.43 7.12
N ARG A 20 -1.14 -6.89 6.99
CA ARG A 20 -1.77 -7.12 5.68
C ARG A 20 -2.03 -5.82 4.90
N ILE A 21 -2.34 -4.72 5.59
CA ILE A 21 -2.47 -3.40 4.96
C ILE A 21 -1.11 -2.91 4.49
N GLU A 22 -0.07 -3.06 5.31
CA GLU A 22 1.29 -2.64 4.98
C GLU A 22 1.82 -3.40 3.76
N THR A 23 1.73 -4.73 3.75
CA THR A 23 2.16 -5.55 2.61
C THR A 23 1.41 -5.17 1.32
N ARG A 24 0.11 -4.86 1.41
CA ARG A 24 -0.66 -4.42 0.24
C ARG A 24 -0.17 -3.07 -0.28
N LYS A 25 0.17 -2.15 0.62
CA LYS A 25 0.69 -0.82 0.28
C LYS A 25 2.07 -0.91 -0.38
N GLU A 26 2.96 -1.75 0.16
CA GLU A 26 4.28 -2.01 -0.41
C GLU A 26 4.17 -2.56 -1.84
N MET A 27 3.29 -3.55 -2.06
CA MET A 27 3.04 -4.11 -3.39
C MET A 27 2.47 -3.06 -4.36
N SER A 28 1.53 -2.23 -3.92
CA SER A 28 1.02 -1.11 -4.73
C SER A 28 2.12 -0.11 -5.12
N LEU A 29 3.07 0.16 -4.21
CA LEU A 29 4.20 1.04 -4.51
C LEU A 29 5.17 0.40 -5.50
N GLU A 30 5.45 -0.90 -5.39
CA GLU A 30 6.32 -1.63 -6.31
C GLU A 30 5.75 -1.64 -7.74
N ILE A 31 4.46 -1.97 -7.90
CA ILE A 31 3.76 -1.89 -9.18
C ILE A 31 3.81 -0.46 -9.74
N ALA A 32 3.59 0.56 -8.89
CA ALA A 32 3.66 1.95 -9.32
C ALA A 32 5.07 2.32 -9.82
N ARG A 33 6.15 1.82 -9.19
CA ARG A 33 7.52 2.05 -9.66
C ARG A 33 7.74 1.49 -11.06
N GLU A 34 7.36 0.22 -11.28
CA GLU A 34 7.50 -0.40 -12.60
C GLU A 34 6.72 0.36 -13.67
N MET A 35 5.49 0.77 -13.38
CA MET A 35 4.68 1.55 -14.31
C MET A 35 5.29 2.92 -14.64
N ILE A 36 5.85 3.61 -13.64
CA ILE A 36 6.57 4.88 -13.86
C ILE A 36 7.79 4.65 -14.77
N LEU A 37 8.57 3.59 -14.52
CA LEU A 37 9.75 3.25 -15.32
C LEU A 37 9.39 2.90 -16.77
N ASN A 38 8.21 2.31 -16.99
CA ASN A 38 7.65 2.05 -18.32
C ASN A 38 7.00 3.28 -18.98
N GLY A 39 7.03 4.45 -18.35
CA GLY A 39 6.52 5.70 -18.93
C GLY A 39 4.99 5.83 -18.91
N MET A 40 4.29 5.10 -18.03
CA MET A 40 2.84 5.22 -17.90
C MET A 40 2.43 6.55 -17.24
N GLU A 41 1.27 7.08 -17.64
CA GLU A 41 0.75 8.33 -17.09
C GLU A 41 0.30 8.17 -15.63
N PHE A 42 0.61 9.16 -14.78
CA PHE A 42 0.27 9.13 -13.35
C PHE A 42 -1.22 8.93 -13.04
N PRO A 43 -2.19 9.53 -13.78
CA PRO A 43 -3.61 9.27 -13.55
C PRO A 43 -4.00 7.80 -13.76
N LEU A 44 -3.36 7.12 -14.72
CA LEU A 44 -3.60 5.70 -15.00
C LEU A 44 -3.03 4.83 -13.87
N ILE A 45 -1.80 5.12 -13.45
CA ILE A 45 -1.15 4.42 -12.32
C ILE A 45 -2.01 4.57 -11.06
N SER A 46 -2.47 5.79 -10.75
CA SER A 46 -3.32 6.09 -9.59
C SER A 46 -4.59 5.23 -9.57
N ARG A 47 -5.23 5.05 -10.72
CA ARG A 47 -6.43 4.22 -10.85
C ARG A 47 -6.16 2.73 -10.64
N ILE A 48 -4.99 2.24 -11.04
CA ILE A 48 -4.63 0.82 -10.97
C ILE A 48 -4.19 0.45 -9.55
N VAL A 49 -3.19 1.15 -9.00
CA VAL A 49 -2.62 0.81 -7.68
C VAL A 49 -3.43 1.39 -6.51
N LYS A 50 -4.46 2.19 -6.80
CA LYS A 50 -5.35 2.88 -5.84
C LYS A 50 -4.57 3.78 -4.87
N LEU A 51 -3.50 4.40 -5.34
CA LEU A 51 -2.74 5.41 -4.59
C LEU A 51 -3.05 6.82 -5.11
N PRO A 52 -2.99 7.85 -4.25
CA PRO A 52 -3.11 9.24 -4.66
C PRO A 52 -2.03 9.61 -5.69
N GLU A 53 -2.39 10.45 -6.69
CA GLU A 53 -1.41 10.95 -7.66
C GLU A 53 -0.23 11.69 -7.00
N SER A 54 -0.46 12.35 -5.86
CA SER A 54 0.60 13.03 -5.10
C SER A 54 1.66 12.06 -4.57
N GLU A 55 1.26 10.85 -4.17
CA GLU A 55 2.20 9.80 -3.75
C GLU A 55 2.99 9.25 -4.95
N ILE A 56 2.32 9.05 -6.08
CA ILE A 56 2.95 8.57 -7.33
C ILE A 56 3.97 9.61 -7.84
N ARG A 57 3.66 10.91 -7.76
CA ARG A 57 4.60 11.98 -8.12
C ARG A 57 5.83 11.98 -7.21
N ARG A 58 5.65 11.88 -5.89
CA ARG A 58 6.76 11.75 -4.93
C ARG A 58 7.61 10.52 -5.21
N LEU A 59 6.98 9.41 -5.59
CA LEU A 59 7.68 8.18 -5.97
C LEU A 59 8.52 8.40 -7.24
N ALA A 60 7.95 9.06 -8.26
CA ALA A 60 8.67 9.38 -9.49
C ALA A 60 9.84 10.35 -9.24
N GLU A 61 9.70 11.32 -8.34
CA GLU A 61 10.80 12.21 -7.93
C GLU A 61 11.94 11.43 -7.26
N LYS A 62 11.60 10.47 -6.37
CA LYS A 62 12.59 9.61 -5.72
C LYS A 62 13.33 8.69 -6.70
N LEU A 63 12.67 8.25 -7.78
CA LEU A 63 13.29 7.39 -8.80
C LEU A 63 14.24 8.14 -9.74
N LYS A 64 14.18 9.48 -9.78
CA LYS A 64 15.06 10.32 -10.60
C LYS A 64 16.36 10.75 -9.90
N ASN A 65 16.41 10.62 -8.57
CA ASN A 65 17.61 10.84 -7.74
C ASN A 65 18.35 9.53 -7.52
#